data_AF-U9U2V2-F1
#
_entry.id   AF-U9U2V2-F1
#
_cell.length_a   1.000
_cell.length_b   1.000
_cell.length_c   1.000
_cell.angle_alpha   90.00
_cell.angle_beta   90.00
_cell.angle_gamma   90.00
#
_symmetry.space_group_name_H-M   'P 1'
#
loop_
_entity.id
_entity.type
_entity.pdbx_description
1 polymer ?
#
loop_
_entity_poly.entity_id
_entity_poly.type
_entity_poly.pdbx_seq_one_letter_code
_entity_poly.pdbx_strand_id
1 'polypeptide(L)'
;VLFQRFFYVASLKKFSVRDIGMGALFLASKVSESPCKIRDLINVYNYLIRRYRNEPNEPLEYLGQVFYEMKDALVIAEMQILKKLGFNVHVQLPYGLMVNYLKVLELTDHETIPQKAWGYLNDSLRTNVYVCYQPATIACAVIWLAARIAQVKLPTSPPWWELFEAELEDILYFIELSFLFAHLLFEFVFDNLVNTYGKYIQAYHEIVCYKATFKFTSFT
;
A
#
# COMPACT_ATOMS: atom_id res chain seq x y z
N VAL A 1 -0.66 -2.96 -6.52
CA VAL A 1 -1.88 -3.27 -7.30
C VAL A 1 -1.74 -4.48 -8.22
N LEU A 2 -0.88 -4.48 -9.26
CA LEU A 2 -0.78 -5.62 -10.21
C LEU A 2 -0.51 -6.97 -9.51
N PHE A 3 0.42 -6.98 -8.57
CA PHE A 3 0.74 -8.15 -7.74
C PHE A 3 -0.50 -8.69 -7.00
N GLN A 4 -1.28 -7.81 -6.37
CA GLN A 4 -2.49 -8.19 -5.65
C GLN A 4 -3.55 -8.73 -6.61
N ARG A 5 -3.84 -8.00 -7.71
CA ARG A 5 -4.78 -8.46 -8.75
C ARG A 5 -4.45 -9.85 -9.26
N PHE A 6 -3.16 -10.16 -9.45
CA PHE A 6 -2.72 -11.48 -9.87
C PHE A 6 -3.11 -12.57 -8.85
N PHE A 7 -2.85 -12.35 -7.56
CA PHE A 7 -3.15 -13.33 -6.51
C PHE A 7 -4.64 -13.42 -6.13
N TYR A 8 -5.49 -12.53 -6.62
CA TYR A 8 -6.94 -12.74 -6.59
C TYR A 8 -7.41 -13.81 -7.59
N VAL A 9 -6.63 -14.08 -8.64
CA VAL A 9 -6.95 -15.06 -9.69
C VAL A 9 -6.05 -16.30 -9.61
N ALA A 10 -4.89 -16.18 -8.96
CA ALA A 10 -3.87 -17.21 -8.87
C ALA A 10 -3.57 -17.61 -7.43
N SER A 11 -3.19 -18.86 -7.22
CA SER A 11 -2.87 -19.38 -5.88
C SER A 11 -1.40 -19.11 -5.51
N LEU A 12 -1.19 -18.65 -4.27
CA LEU A 12 0.13 -18.52 -3.64
C LEU A 12 0.91 -19.85 -3.55
N LYS A 13 0.20 -20.99 -3.56
CA LYS A 13 0.85 -22.32 -3.58
C LYS A 13 1.45 -22.65 -4.95
N LYS A 14 0.88 -22.11 -6.03
CA LYS A 14 1.27 -22.41 -7.41
C LYS A 14 2.35 -21.47 -7.94
N PHE A 15 2.38 -20.22 -7.48
CA PHE A 15 3.27 -19.20 -7.98
C PHE A 15 4.12 -18.62 -6.86
N SER A 16 5.43 -18.56 -7.09
CA SER A 16 6.39 -17.94 -6.19
C SER A 16 6.12 -16.45 -6.03
N VAL A 17 5.90 -16.02 -4.79
CA VAL A 17 5.71 -14.60 -4.44
C VAL A 17 6.88 -13.74 -4.89
N ARG A 18 8.11 -14.26 -4.76
CA ARG A 18 9.34 -13.59 -5.19
C ARG A 18 9.32 -13.31 -6.69
N ASP A 19 9.03 -14.35 -7.48
CA ASP A 19 9.15 -14.26 -8.93
C ASP A 19 8.02 -13.39 -9.52
N ILE A 20 6.79 -13.58 -9.02
CA ILE A 20 5.64 -12.72 -9.37
C ILE A 20 5.85 -11.28 -8.90
N GLY A 21 6.42 -11.06 -7.71
CA GLY A 21 6.76 -9.72 -7.21
C GLY A 21 7.74 -9.01 -8.14
N MET A 22 8.78 -9.71 -8.59
CA MET A 22 9.77 -9.19 -9.52
C MET A 22 9.16 -8.89 -10.89
N GLY A 23 8.38 -9.82 -11.43
CA GLY A 23 7.66 -9.63 -12.70
C GLY A 23 6.65 -8.49 -12.64
N ALA A 24 5.93 -8.33 -11.52
CA ALA A 24 4.96 -7.26 -11.34
C ALA A 24 5.62 -5.88 -11.30
N LEU A 25 6.78 -5.76 -10.63
CA LEU A 25 7.54 -4.51 -10.59
C LEU A 25 8.14 -4.17 -11.96
N PHE A 26 8.68 -5.16 -12.66
CA PHE A 26 9.18 -4.98 -14.03
C PHE A 26 8.07 -4.51 -14.97
N LEU A 27 6.92 -5.18 -14.95
CA LEU A 27 5.76 -4.83 -15.76
C LEU A 27 5.23 -3.44 -15.42
N ALA A 28 5.10 -3.12 -14.13
CA ALA A 28 4.67 -1.80 -13.68
C ALA A 28 5.58 -0.69 -14.22
N SER A 29 6.90 -0.88 -14.22
CA SER A 29 7.86 0.09 -14.74
C SER A 29 7.65 0.42 -16.23
N LYS A 30 7.21 -0.57 -17.01
CA LYS A 30 6.89 -0.38 -18.43
C LYS A 30 5.56 0.34 -18.62
N VAL A 31 4.55 -0.01 -17.81
CA VAL A 31 3.22 0.62 -17.86
C VAL A 31 3.26 2.08 -17.39
N SER A 32 4.13 2.42 -16.44
CA SER A 32 4.33 3.79 -15.95
C SER A 32 5.28 4.63 -16.81
N GLU A 33 5.66 4.14 -17.99
CA GLU A 33 6.60 4.80 -18.91
C GLU A 33 7.97 5.15 -18.29
N SER A 34 8.37 4.42 -17.24
CA SER A 34 9.64 4.57 -16.54
C SER A 34 10.40 3.23 -16.51
N PRO A 35 10.79 2.69 -17.68
CA PRO A 35 11.26 1.31 -17.79
C PRO A 35 12.56 1.07 -17.02
N CYS A 36 12.57 0.03 -16.19
CA CYS A 36 13.76 -0.40 -15.45
C CYS A 36 14.54 -1.46 -16.25
N LYS A 37 15.88 -1.46 -16.15
CA LYS A 37 16.69 -2.54 -16.73
C LYS A 37 16.52 -3.82 -15.92
N ILE A 38 16.33 -4.95 -16.59
CA ILE A 38 16.19 -6.27 -15.95
C ILE A 38 17.35 -6.55 -14.99
N ARG A 39 18.57 -6.23 -15.40
CA ARG A 39 19.78 -6.41 -14.57
C ARG A 39 19.68 -5.68 -13.23
N ASP A 40 19.26 -4.42 -13.25
CA ASP A 40 19.22 -3.59 -12.06
C ASP A 40 18.15 -4.13 -11.09
N LEU A 41 17.02 -4.60 -11.64
CA LEU A 41 15.98 -5.26 -10.85
C LEU A 41 16.47 -6.56 -10.20
N ILE A 42 17.13 -7.42 -10.97
CA ILE A 42 17.69 -8.69 -10.47
C ILE A 42 18.72 -8.43 -9.37
N ASN A 43 19.59 -7.43 -9.54
CA ASN A 43 20.60 -7.08 -8.55
C ASN A 43 19.97 -6.64 -7.23
N VAL A 44 18.93 -5.79 -7.28
CA VAL A 44 18.19 -5.36 -6.09
C VAL A 44 17.49 -6.55 -5.42
N TYR A 45 16.82 -7.41 -6.18
CA TYR A 45 16.17 -8.60 -5.61
C TYR A 45 17.16 -9.57 -4.98
N ASN A 46 18.29 -9.84 -5.64
CA ASN A 46 19.35 -10.67 -5.09
C ASN A 46 19.91 -10.08 -3.78
N TYR A 47 20.17 -8.77 -3.76
CA TYR A 47 20.58 -8.06 -2.55
C TYR A 47 19.56 -8.22 -1.41
N LEU A 48 18.27 -8.01 -1.68
CA LEU A 48 17.21 -8.14 -0.68
C LEU A 48 17.09 -9.56 -0.13
N ILE A 49 17.21 -10.58 -0.99
CA ILE A 49 17.15 -11.99 -0.60
C ILE A 49 18.36 -12.35 0.27
N ARG A 50 19.58 -11.95 -0.12
CA ARG A 50 20.80 -12.17 0.65
C ARG A 50 20.72 -11.51 2.02
N ARG A 51 20.26 -10.26 2.06
CA ARG A 51 20.04 -9.52 3.30
C ARG A 51 19.04 -10.22 4.21
N TYR A 52 17.93 -10.73 3.66
CA TYR A 52 16.95 -11.49 4.44
C TYR A 52 17.52 -12.81 5.01
N ARG A 53 18.43 -13.45 4.26
CA ARG A 53 19.11 -14.68 4.68
C ARG A 53 20.35 -14.46 5.55
N ASN A 54 20.72 -13.20 5.83
CA ASN A 54 21.97 -12.82 6.48
C ASN A 54 23.23 -13.33 5.75
N GLU A 55 23.17 -13.41 4.43
CA GLU A 55 24.29 -13.78 3.56
C GLU A 55 25.16 -12.54 3.25
N PRO A 56 26.47 -12.72 2.98
CA PRO A 56 27.34 -11.62 2.59
C PRO A 56 26.86 -10.95 1.30
N ASN A 57 26.97 -9.62 1.28
CA ASN A 57 26.63 -8.78 0.13
C ASN A 57 27.71 -8.89 -0.94
N GLU A 58 27.64 -9.94 -1.74
CA GLU A 58 28.48 -10.11 -2.91
C GLU A 58 27.74 -9.69 -4.18
N PRO A 59 28.40 -8.97 -5.10
CA PRO A 59 27.83 -8.67 -6.40
C PRO A 59 27.44 -9.96 -7.13
N LEU A 60 26.28 -9.94 -7.79
CA LEU A 60 25.86 -11.06 -8.61
C LEU A 60 26.76 -11.14 -9.85
N GLU A 61 27.28 -12.33 -10.13
CA GLU A 61 28.07 -12.57 -11.34
C GLU A 61 27.19 -12.45 -12.58
N TYR A 62 27.60 -11.58 -13.52
CA TYR A 62 26.80 -11.18 -14.68
C TYR A 62 26.54 -12.32 -15.69
N LEU A 63 27.43 -13.31 -15.74
CA LEU A 63 27.30 -14.50 -16.58
C LEU A 63 27.08 -15.78 -15.74
N GLY A 64 26.81 -15.60 -14.45
CA GLY A 64 26.53 -16.70 -13.54
C GLY A 64 25.17 -17.34 -13.85
N GLN A 65 25.08 -18.66 -13.64
CA GLN A 65 23.85 -19.42 -13.85
C GLN A 65 22.65 -18.83 -13.09
N VAL A 66 22.88 -18.34 -11.86
CA VAL A 66 21.85 -17.71 -11.01
C VAL A 66 21.23 -16.49 -11.68
N PHE A 67 22.02 -15.67 -12.39
CA PHE A 67 21.51 -14.51 -13.09
C PHE A 67 20.55 -14.91 -14.22
N TYR A 68 20.93 -15.92 -15.02
CA TYR A 68 20.09 -16.41 -16.10
C TYR A 68 18.80 -17.03 -15.59
N GLU A 69 18.86 -17.82 -14.51
CA GLU A 69 17.67 -18.39 -13.86
C GLU A 69 16.71 -17.30 -13.35
N MET A 70 17.22 -16.27 -12.67
CA MET A 70 16.40 -15.15 -12.20
C MET A 70 15.81 -14.34 -13.36
N LYS A 71 16.58 -14.13 -14.43
CA LYS A 71 16.12 -13.45 -15.65
C LYS A 71 14.98 -14.23 -16.31
N ASP A 72 15.13 -15.53 -16.47
CA ASP A 72 14.11 -16.37 -17.10
C ASP A 72 12.86 -16.47 -16.22
N ALA A 73 13.03 -16.59 -14.90
CA ALA A 73 11.91 -16.54 -13.94
C ALA A 73 11.15 -15.20 -14.01
N LEU A 74 11.85 -14.07 -14.12
CA LEU A 74 11.25 -12.74 -14.27
C LEU A 74 10.42 -12.64 -15.56
N VAL A 75 10.97 -13.10 -16.69
CA VAL A 75 10.26 -13.07 -17.98
C VAL A 75 9.02 -13.97 -17.94
N ILE A 76 9.14 -15.17 -17.38
CA ILE A 76 8.00 -16.08 -17.19
C ILE A 76 6.95 -15.43 -16.28
N ALA A 77 7.36 -14.84 -15.15
CA ALA A 77 6.45 -14.18 -14.22
C ALA A 77 5.69 -13.03 -14.87
N GLU A 78 6.36 -12.17 -15.63
CA GLU A 78 5.72 -11.12 -16.42
C GLU A 78 4.66 -11.70 -17.38
N MET A 79 5.02 -12.73 -18.15
CA MET A 79 4.08 -13.37 -19.06
C MET A 79 2.86 -13.96 -18.35
N GLN A 80 3.05 -14.54 -17.16
CA GLN A 80 1.94 -15.07 -16.36
C GLN A 80 1.02 -13.97 -15.88
N ILE A 81 1.55 -12.83 -15.45
CA ILE A 81 0.76 -11.68 -15.01
C ILE A 81 -0.09 -11.15 -16.18
N LEU A 82 0.51 -10.93 -17.35
CA LEU A 82 -0.21 -10.48 -18.54
C LEU A 82 -1.34 -11.42 -18.94
N LYS A 83 -1.06 -12.73 -18.97
CA LYS A 83 -2.07 -13.76 -19.31
C LYS A 83 -3.22 -13.80 -18.30
N LYS A 84 -2.92 -13.76 -17.00
CA LYS A 84 -3.94 -13.86 -15.94
C LYS A 84 -4.80 -12.62 -15.80
N LEU A 85 -4.24 -11.44 -16.06
CA LEU A 85 -4.97 -10.17 -16.04
C LEU A 85 -5.64 -9.84 -17.39
N GLY A 86 -5.49 -10.69 -18.41
CA GLY A 86 -6.05 -10.42 -19.74
C GLY A 86 -5.55 -9.11 -20.34
N PHE A 87 -4.28 -8.77 -20.11
CA PHE A 87 -3.66 -7.49 -20.49
C PHE A 87 -4.29 -6.23 -19.85
N ASN A 88 -5.20 -6.37 -18.87
CA ASN A 88 -5.70 -5.27 -18.07
C ASN A 88 -4.68 -4.85 -16.99
N VAL A 89 -3.64 -4.16 -17.44
CA VAL A 89 -2.51 -3.69 -16.61
C VAL A 89 -2.62 -2.22 -16.23
N HIS A 90 -3.59 -1.49 -16.79
CA HIS A 90 -3.83 -0.10 -16.43
C HIS A 90 -4.41 -0.01 -15.01
N VAL A 91 -3.82 0.87 -14.20
CA VAL A 91 -4.21 1.11 -12.82
C VAL A 91 -4.35 2.61 -12.63
N GLN A 92 -5.58 3.07 -12.40
CA GLN A 92 -5.82 4.42 -11.96
C GLN A 92 -5.59 4.49 -10.45
N LEU A 93 -4.64 5.33 -10.03
CA LEU A 93 -4.33 5.54 -8.62
C LEU A 93 -5.13 6.73 -8.06
N PRO A 94 -5.52 6.71 -6.77
CA PRO A 94 -6.39 7.71 -6.16
C PRO A 94 -5.69 9.04 -5.81
N TYR A 95 -4.37 9.17 -6.00
CA TYR A 95 -3.61 10.37 -5.59
C TYR A 95 -4.13 11.65 -6.25
N GLY A 96 -4.40 11.62 -7.57
CA GLY A 96 -4.93 12.77 -8.28
C GLY A 96 -6.35 13.15 -7.82
N LEU A 97 -7.19 12.14 -7.56
CA LEU A 97 -8.53 12.35 -7.01
C LEU A 97 -8.47 12.96 -5.61
N MET A 98 -7.62 12.42 -4.74
CA MET A 98 -7.40 12.93 -3.39
C MET A 98 -7.02 14.42 -3.41
N VAL A 99 -6.08 14.83 -4.26
CA VAL A 99 -5.70 16.24 -4.40
C VAL A 99 -6.89 17.10 -4.87
N ASN A 100 -7.67 16.62 -5.84
CA ASN A 100 -8.85 17.35 -6.33
C ASN A 100 -9.91 17.48 -5.24
N TYR A 101 -10.17 16.43 -4.48
CA TYR A 101 -11.16 16.43 -3.40
C TYR A 101 -10.72 17.34 -2.25
N LEU A 102 -9.43 17.35 -1.89
CA LEU A 102 -8.88 18.30 -0.92
C LEU A 102 -9.03 19.76 -1.36
N LYS A 103 -8.96 20.05 -2.67
CA LYS A 103 -9.22 21.40 -3.21
C LYS A 103 -10.69 21.78 -3.10
N VAL A 104 -11.59 20.87 -3.46
CA VAL A 104 -13.05 21.09 -3.36
C VAL A 104 -13.47 21.32 -1.90
N LEU A 105 -12.83 20.63 -0.96
CA LEU A 105 -13.09 20.78 0.47
C LEU A 105 -12.35 21.95 1.12
N GLU A 106 -11.55 22.71 0.36
CA GLU A 106 -10.73 23.83 0.87
C GLU A 106 -9.73 23.39 1.97
N LEU A 107 -9.25 22.14 1.92
CA LEU A 107 -8.32 21.55 2.89
C LEU A 107 -6.87 21.50 2.39
N THR A 108 -6.59 22.08 1.22
CA THR A 108 -5.26 22.00 0.60
C THR A 108 -4.20 22.77 1.40
N ASP A 109 -4.59 23.89 2.01
CA ASP A 109 -3.68 24.74 2.81
C ASP A 109 -3.59 24.29 4.28
N HIS A 110 -4.30 23.24 4.66
CA HIS A 110 -4.25 22.72 6.02
C HIS A 110 -2.91 22.03 6.29
N GLU A 111 -2.20 22.44 7.35
CA GLU A 111 -0.80 22.06 7.62
C GLU A 111 -0.53 20.54 7.60
N THR A 112 -1.43 19.73 8.18
CA THR A 112 -1.17 18.29 8.36
C THR A 112 -2.06 17.34 7.55
N ILE A 113 -3.18 17.80 6.96
CA ILE A 113 -4.19 16.89 6.36
C ILE A 113 -3.69 16.30 5.03
N PRO A 114 -3.22 17.09 4.05
CA PRO A 114 -2.76 16.56 2.77
C PRO A 114 -1.62 15.55 2.93
N GLN A 115 -0.66 15.84 3.81
CA GLN A 115 0.48 14.95 4.07
C GLN A 115 0.04 13.64 4.73
N LYS A 116 -0.88 13.69 5.70
CA LYS A 116 -1.45 12.49 6.34
C LYS A 116 -2.26 11.65 5.37
N ALA A 117 -3.12 12.28 4.57
CA ALA A 117 -3.92 11.59 3.56
C ALA A 117 -3.04 10.88 2.53
N TRP A 118 -1.96 11.53 2.07
CA TRP A 118 -0.96 10.91 1.19
C TRP A 118 -0.25 9.72 1.85
N GLY A 119 0.12 9.86 3.13
CA GLY A 119 0.68 8.77 3.92
C GLY A 119 -0.25 7.57 3.99
N TYR A 120 -1.54 7.79 4.30
CA TYR A 120 -2.53 6.72 4.36
C TYR A 120 -2.75 6.04 3.01
N LEU A 121 -2.71 6.77 1.90
CA LEU A 121 -2.72 6.15 0.56
C LEU A 121 -1.55 5.18 0.40
N ASN A 122 -0.34 5.60 0.76
CA ASN A 122 0.85 4.75 0.65
C ASN A 122 0.79 3.51 1.55
N ASP A 123 0.31 3.67 2.78
CA ASP A 123 0.16 2.55 3.72
C ASP A 123 -0.90 1.57 3.23
N SER A 124 -1.98 2.08 2.65
CA SER A 124 -3.08 1.28 2.14
C SER A 124 -2.69 0.39 0.95
N LEU A 125 -1.59 0.68 0.24
CA LEU A 125 -1.01 -0.22 -0.78
C LEU A 125 -0.54 -1.56 -0.21
N ARG A 126 -0.30 -1.64 1.10
CA ARG A 126 0.07 -2.90 1.78
C ARG A 126 -1.15 -3.80 2.04
N THR A 127 -2.35 -3.28 1.88
CA THR A 127 -3.63 -3.99 2.02
C THR A 127 -4.24 -4.26 0.64
N ASN A 128 -5.36 -5.00 0.58
CA ASN A 128 -6.06 -5.33 -0.66
C ASN A 128 -7.03 -4.24 -1.16
N VAL A 129 -7.14 -3.10 -0.48
CA VAL A 129 -8.15 -2.07 -0.76
C VAL A 129 -8.12 -1.53 -2.20
N TYR A 130 -6.94 -1.44 -2.82
CA TYR A 130 -6.78 -1.01 -4.21
C TYR A 130 -7.34 -2.01 -5.26
N VAL A 131 -7.72 -3.21 -4.82
CA VAL A 131 -8.37 -4.22 -5.65
C VAL A 131 -9.86 -4.34 -5.30
N CYS A 132 -10.25 -4.01 -4.07
CA CYS A 132 -11.63 -4.11 -3.60
C CYS A 132 -12.46 -2.85 -3.85
N TYR A 133 -11.85 -1.66 -3.84
CA TYR A 133 -12.57 -0.39 -3.85
C TYR A 133 -12.20 0.49 -5.05
N GLN A 134 -13.13 1.35 -5.44
CA GLN A 134 -12.88 2.35 -6.48
C GLN A 134 -11.90 3.42 -5.96
N PRO A 135 -11.08 4.02 -6.86
CA PRO A 135 -10.15 5.08 -6.46
C PRO A 135 -10.82 6.29 -5.78
N ALA A 136 -12.06 6.62 -6.16
CA ALA A 136 -12.83 7.70 -5.54
C ALA A 136 -13.12 7.40 -4.05
N THR A 137 -13.62 6.20 -3.75
CA THR A 137 -13.89 5.72 -2.39
C THR A 137 -12.63 5.71 -1.52
N ILE A 138 -11.50 5.25 -2.06
CA ILE A 138 -10.21 5.24 -1.35
C ILE A 138 -9.76 6.67 -1.03
N ALA A 139 -9.89 7.59 -1.99
CA ALA A 139 -9.56 9.01 -1.78
C ALA A 139 -10.47 9.66 -0.73
N CYS A 140 -11.77 9.35 -0.72
CA CYS A 140 -12.68 9.81 0.33
C CYS A 140 -12.29 9.27 1.70
N ALA A 141 -11.97 7.98 1.79
CA ALA A 141 -11.65 7.32 3.05
C ALA A 141 -10.38 7.87 3.71
N VAL A 142 -9.31 8.11 2.94
CA VAL A 142 -8.06 8.67 3.49
C VAL A 142 -8.19 10.14 3.91
N ILE A 143 -8.99 10.94 3.20
CA ILE A 143 -9.31 12.32 3.58
C ILE A 143 -10.13 12.33 4.85
N TRP A 144 -11.13 11.45 4.96
CA TRP A 144 -11.93 11.33 6.17
C TRP A 144 -11.05 10.96 7.36
N LEU A 145 -10.21 9.94 7.23
CA LEU A 145 -9.30 9.51 8.28
C LEU A 145 -8.36 10.65 8.72
N ALA A 146 -7.77 11.36 7.75
CA ALA A 146 -6.89 12.50 8.03
C ALA A 146 -7.62 13.66 8.75
N ALA A 147 -8.82 14.02 8.29
CA ALA A 147 -9.63 15.07 8.90
C ALA A 147 -10.03 14.71 10.34
N ARG A 148 -10.42 13.45 10.60
CA ARG A 148 -10.76 12.98 11.96
C ARG A 148 -9.58 13.06 12.91
N ILE A 149 -8.39 12.69 12.46
CA ILE A 149 -7.17 12.76 13.26
C ILE A 149 -6.75 14.21 13.51
N ALA A 150 -6.98 15.09 12.54
CA ALA A 150 -6.78 16.53 12.66
C ALA A 150 -7.92 17.24 13.43
N GLN A 151 -8.96 16.51 13.86
CA GLN A 151 -10.16 17.04 14.51
C GLN A 151 -10.91 18.11 13.68
N VAL A 152 -10.79 18.04 12.36
CA VAL A 152 -11.53 18.89 11.43
C VAL A 152 -12.88 18.25 11.12
N LYS A 153 -13.95 19.04 11.27
CA LYS A 153 -15.30 18.60 10.91
C LYS A 153 -15.52 18.84 9.43
N LEU A 154 -15.88 17.78 8.72
CA LEU A 154 -16.25 17.84 7.31
C LEU A 154 -17.77 18.06 7.16
N PRO A 155 -18.25 18.61 6.03
CA PRO A 155 -19.67 18.81 5.80
C PRO A 155 -20.47 17.50 5.84
N THR A 156 -21.53 17.46 6.65
CA THR A 156 -22.39 16.27 6.82
C THR A 156 -23.79 16.43 6.24
N SER A 157 -24.18 17.64 5.81
CA SER A 157 -25.49 17.91 5.20
C SER A 157 -25.35 18.89 4.01
N PRO A 158 -25.38 18.39 2.76
CA PRO A 158 -25.33 16.97 2.40
C PRO A 158 -23.98 16.34 2.78
N PRO A 159 -23.92 15.01 2.97
CA PRO A 159 -22.66 14.34 3.25
C PRO A 159 -21.64 14.53 2.12
N TRP A 160 -20.46 15.05 2.46
CA TRP A 160 -19.49 15.49 1.45
C TRP A 160 -18.98 14.38 0.52
N TRP A 161 -18.99 13.11 0.97
CA TRP A 161 -18.54 11.97 0.18
C TRP A 161 -19.52 11.58 -0.93
N GLU A 162 -20.80 11.95 -0.82
CA GLU A 162 -21.81 11.70 -1.86
C GLU A 162 -21.51 12.49 -3.14
N LEU A 163 -20.89 13.67 -3.02
CA LEU A 163 -20.43 14.46 -4.16
C LEU A 163 -19.41 13.71 -5.04
N PHE A 164 -18.73 12.73 -4.46
CA PHE A 164 -17.67 11.96 -5.10
C PHE A 164 -18.07 10.52 -5.43
N GLU A 165 -19.38 10.21 -5.38
CA GLU A 165 -19.94 8.88 -5.65
C GLU A 165 -19.34 7.78 -4.77
N ALA A 166 -18.97 8.13 -3.53
CA ALA A 166 -18.44 7.18 -2.55
C ALA A 166 -19.52 6.78 -1.54
N GLU A 167 -19.59 5.48 -1.23
CA GLU A 167 -20.53 4.95 -0.24
C GLU A 167 -19.94 4.99 1.17
N LEU A 168 -20.76 5.37 2.15
CA LEU A 168 -20.35 5.46 3.55
C LEU A 168 -19.84 4.12 4.09
N GLU A 169 -20.54 3.02 3.78
CA GLU A 169 -20.21 1.68 4.25
C GLU A 169 -18.81 1.25 3.79
N ASP A 170 -18.49 1.47 2.51
CA ASP A 170 -17.16 1.19 1.97
C ASP A 170 -16.06 2.04 2.61
N ILE A 171 -16.33 3.32 2.88
CA ILE A 171 -15.38 4.20 3.56
C ILE A 171 -15.12 3.70 4.98
N LEU A 172 -16.17 3.33 5.72
CA LEU A 172 -16.03 2.80 7.08
C LEU A 172 -15.23 1.49 7.08
N TYR A 173 -15.51 0.58 6.14
CA TYR A 173 -14.77 -0.68 6.03
C TYR A 173 -13.29 -0.46 5.67
N PHE A 174 -12.98 0.49 4.77
CA PHE A 174 -11.60 0.88 4.50
C PHE A 174 -10.89 1.36 5.76
N ILE A 175 -11.56 2.19 6.55
CA ILE A 175 -11.01 2.76 7.78
C ILE A 175 -10.75 1.65 8.80
N GLU A 176 -11.69 0.72 8.98
CA GLU A 176 -11.54 -0.45 9.83
C GLU A 176 -10.35 -1.32 9.41
N LEU A 177 -10.20 -1.62 8.12
CA LEU A 177 -9.06 -2.36 7.58
C LEU A 177 -7.74 -1.63 7.84
N SER A 178 -7.73 -0.31 7.68
CA SER A 178 -6.54 0.52 7.92
C SER A 178 -6.13 0.52 9.40
N PHE A 179 -7.09 0.57 10.32
CA PHE A 179 -6.84 0.46 11.76
C PHE A 179 -6.39 -0.94 12.16
N LEU A 180 -7.02 -1.99 11.63
CA LEU A 180 -6.62 -3.38 11.88
C LEU A 180 -5.19 -3.63 11.40
N PHE A 181 -4.84 -3.11 10.21
CA PHE A 181 -3.50 -3.22 9.69
C PHE A 181 -2.48 -2.42 10.52
N ALA A 182 -2.83 -1.22 11.00
CA ALA A 182 -1.98 -0.46 11.91
C ALA A 182 -1.76 -1.20 13.25
N HIS A 183 -2.79 -1.89 13.76
CA HIS A 183 -2.71 -2.70 14.98
C HIS A 183 -1.85 -3.96 14.78
N LEU A 184 -2.05 -4.70 13.69
CA LEU A 184 -1.26 -5.89 13.33
C LEU A 184 0.20 -5.55 13.00
N LEU A 185 0.43 -4.44 12.29
CA LEU A 185 1.78 -3.91 12.11
C LEU A 185 2.38 -3.46 13.43
N PHE A 186 1.60 -2.86 14.33
CA PHE A 186 2.10 -2.52 15.65
C PHE A 186 2.50 -3.77 16.40
N GLU A 187 1.69 -4.84 16.49
CA GLU A 187 2.11 -6.09 17.13
C GLU A 187 3.36 -6.70 16.47
N PHE A 188 3.40 -6.78 15.14
CA PHE A 188 4.55 -7.37 14.42
C PHE A 188 5.83 -6.51 14.51
N VAL A 189 5.69 -5.19 14.47
CA VAL A 189 6.80 -4.23 14.61
C VAL A 189 7.19 -4.08 16.07
N PHE A 190 6.28 -4.18 17.03
CA PHE A 190 6.53 -4.19 18.47
C PHE A 190 7.27 -5.47 18.87
N ASP A 191 6.90 -6.64 18.37
CA ASP A 191 7.66 -7.88 18.58
C ASP A 191 9.09 -7.78 18.02
N ASN A 192 9.28 -7.09 16.88
CA ASN A 192 10.62 -6.87 16.32
C ASN A 192 11.39 -5.70 16.99
N LEU A 193 10.70 -4.65 17.45
CA LEU A 193 11.30 -3.47 18.08
C LEU A 193 11.54 -3.63 19.57
N VAL A 194 10.72 -4.37 20.32
CA VAL A 194 10.99 -4.71 21.73
C VAL A 194 12.27 -5.52 21.83
N ASN A 195 12.53 -6.41 20.86
CA ASN A 195 13.78 -7.14 20.76
C ASN A 195 15.00 -6.24 20.45
N THR A 196 14.81 -5.00 19.97
CA THR A 196 15.90 -4.14 19.51
C THR A 196 16.04 -2.82 20.31
N TYR A 197 14.96 -2.24 20.84
CA TYR A 197 14.90 -0.88 21.41
C TYR A 197 13.85 -0.74 22.53
N GLY A 198 13.92 -1.59 23.56
CA GLY A 198 12.93 -1.68 24.66
C GLY A 198 12.73 -0.47 25.60
N LYS A 199 13.22 0.74 25.30
CA LYS A 199 13.08 1.92 26.19
C LYS A 199 12.29 3.11 25.61
N TYR A 200 12.01 3.14 24.30
CA TYR A 200 11.33 4.29 23.65
C TYR A 200 9.82 4.11 23.47
N ILE A 201 9.30 2.94 23.84
CA ILE A 201 7.93 2.48 23.53
C ILE A 201 6.87 3.01 24.51
N GLN A 202 7.27 3.42 25.72
CA GLN A 202 6.32 3.78 26.79
C GLN A 202 5.54 5.07 26.49
N ALA A 203 6.11 6.00 25.71
CA ALA A 203 5.45 7.24 25.33
C ALA A 203 4.43 7.09 24.17
N TYR A 204 4.56 6.06 23.32
CA TYR A 204 3.64 5.83 22.20
C TYR A 204 2.43 4.97 22.58
N HIS A 205 2.56 4.13 23.61
CA HIS A 205 1.48 3.31 24.16
C HIS A 205 0.31 4.16 24.71
N GLU A 206 0.59 5.35 25.27
CA GLU A 206 -0.44 6.25 25.79
C GLU A 206 -1.23 6.97 24.68
N ILE A 207 -0.68 7.14 23.47
CA ILE A 207 -1.36 7.91 22.41
C ILE A 207 -2.32 7.03 21.59
N VAL A 208 -1.97 5.76 21.38
CA VAL A 208 -2.73 4.85 20.51
C VAL A 208 -3.86 4.15 21.27
N CYS A 209 -3.62 3.68 22.49
CA CYS A 209 -4.64 2.99 23.30
C CYS A 209 -5.73 3.94 23.84
N TYR A 210 -5.44 5.23 24.05
CA TYR A 210 -6.44 6.19 24.55
C TYR A 210 -7.39 6.71 23.47
N LYS A 211 -7.02 6.64 22.18
CA LYS A 211 -7.84 7.15 21.07
C LYS A 211 -8.71 6.08 20.39
N ALA A 212 -8.34 4.80 20.47
CA ALA A 212 -9.14 3.72 19.90
C ALA A 212 -10.43 3.43 20.70
N THR A 213 -10.42 3.67 22.02
CA THR A 213 -11.54 3.33 22.91
C THR A 213 -12.54 4.47 23.11
N PHE A 214 -12.20 5.72 22.75
CA PHE A 214 -13.08 6.88 22.92
C PHE A 214 -13.58 7.43 21.56
N LYS A 215 -14.87 7.15 21.28
CA LYS A 215 -15.77 7.84 20.32
C LYS A 215 -15.82 7.31 18.87
N PHE A 216 -16.28 6.07 18.70
CA PHE A 216 -17.15 5.74 17.57
C PHE A 216 -18.65 5.94 17.87
N THR A 217 -19.04 6.16 19.14
CA THR A 217 -20.45 6.21 19.57
C THR A 217 -20.97 7.57 20.02
N SER A 218 -20.16 8.63 20.02
CA SER A 218 -20.65 9.95 20.42
C SER A 218 -20.11 11.00 19.47
N PHE A 219 -20.90 11.34 18.45
CA PHE A 219 -20.97 12.59 17.69
C PHE A 219 -21.63 12.27 16.33
N THR A 220 -22.83 11.70 16.41
CA THR A 220 -23.92 12.03 15.47
C THR A 220 -24.46 13.39 15.85
#